data_AF-A0A0K0E7D3-F1
#
_entry.id   AF-A0A0K0E7D3-F1
#
_cell.length_a   1.000
_cell.length_b   1.000
_cell.length_c   1.000
_cell.angle_alpha   90.00
_cell.angle_beta   90.00
_cell.angle_gamma   90.00
#
_symmetry.space_group_name_H-M   'P 1'
#
loop_
_entity.id
_entity.type
_entity.pdbx_description
1 polymer ?
#
loop_
_entity_poly.entity_id
_entity_poly.type
_entity_poly.pdbx_seq_one_letter_code
_entity_poly.pdbx_strand_id
1 'polypeptide(L)'
;MLTVSYDIYAFQLKRLTHILTNYHAQTWKFFDEPGNAFATLTQTLNLWRTQTKVKRCTEIHYDKELQLPLIWFNFYSIDGKRLSIDEISETDVIPSPIIPHLKEPVNFEIISKDNPQKDETYFCFVPLKTCENQEGKEFSLVNWLYFFAQFIGINIDVEMVTEFVESWYEGI
;
A
#
# COMPACT_ATOMS: atom_id res chain seq x y z
N MET A 1 16.46 9.47 -6.06
CA MET A 1 15.39 8.58 -5.58
C MET A 1 15.74 8.16 -4.16
N LEU A 2 14.86 8.29 -3.17
CA LEU A 2 15.11 7.78 -1.82
C LEU A 2 14.96 6.27 -1.82
N THR A 3 16.07 5.58 -1.59
CA THR A 3 16.12 4.14 -1.37
C THR A 3 16.07 3.86 0.13
N VAL A 4 15.71 2.64 0.49
CA VAL A 4 15.73 2.14 1.87
C VAL A 4 16.36 0.76 1.86
N SER A 5 17.21 0.46 2.83
CA SER A 5 17.77 -0.89 2.94
C SER A 5 16.67 -1.89 3.29
N TYR A 6 16.85 -3.13 2.86
CA TYR A 6 15.90 -4.20 3.16
C TYR A 6 15.67 -4.36 4.67
N ASP A 7 16.73 -4.26 5.49
CA ASP A 7 16.64 -4.40 6.95
C ASP A 7 15.78 -3.30 7.58
N ILE A 8 15.97 -2.04 7.14
CA ILE A 8 15.16 -0.91 7.62
C ILE A 8 13.70 -1.09 7.17
N TYR A 9 13.49 -1.48 5.91
CA TYR A 9 12.15 -1.78 5.40
C TYR A 9 11.45 -2.89 6.22
N ALA A 10 12.11 -4.03 6.43
CA ALA A 10 11.54 -5.18 7.11
C ALA A 10 11.20 -4.85 8.56
N PHE A 11 12.08 -4.12 9.25
CA PHE A 11 11.84 -3.63 10.60
C PHE A 11 10.65 -2.66 10.67
N GLN A 12 10.59 -1.68 9.77
CA GLN A 12 9.47 -0.74 9.67
C GLN A 12 8.15 -1.47 9.33
N LEU A 13 8.17 -2.45 8.43
CA LEU A 13 6.98 -3.21 8.02
C LEU A 13 6.39 -4.02 9.17
N LYS A 14 7.24 -4.70 9.94
CA LYS A 14 6.81 -5.46 11.12
C LYS A 14 6.11 -4.57 12.16
N ARG A 15 6.65 -3.37 12.40
CA ARG A 15 6.02 -2.39 13.32
C ARG A 15 4.73 -1.82 12.74
N LEU A 16 4.73 -1.46 11.46
CA LEU A 16 3.58 -0.87 10.78
C LEU A 16 2.38 -1.82 10.79
N THR A 17 2.62 -3.09 10.46
CA THR A 17 1.57 -4.13 10.46
C THR A 17 0.99 -4.39 11.85
N HIS A 18 1.83 -4.35 12.89
CA HIS A 18 1.37 -4.45 14.28
C HIS A 18 0.42 -3.31 14.64
N ILE A 19 0.79 -2.06 14.33
CA ILE A 19 -0.04 -0.87 14.59
C ILE A 19 -1.36 -0.95 13.82
N LEU A 20 -1.30 -1.19 12.51
CA LEU A 20 -2.48 -1.28 11.65
C LEU A 20 -3.48 -2.36 12.11
N THR A 21 -2.96 -3.49 12.62
CA THR A 21 -3.78 -4.61 13.07
C THR A 21 -4.45 -4.36 14.41
N ASN A 22 -3.72 -3.82 15.37
CA ASN A 22 -4.20 -3.72 16.74
C ASN A 22 -5.02 -2.46 17.00
N TYR A 23 -4.76 -1.37 16.28
CA TYR A 23 -5.40 -0.08 16.54
C TYR A 23 -6.50 0.28 15.54
N HIS A 24 -6.36 -0.10 14.25
CA HIS A 24 -7.28 0.35 13.19
C HIS A 24 -8.21 -0.74 12.65
N ALA A 25 -8.31 -1.88 13.33
CA ALA A 25 -9.16 -3.02 12.93
C ALA A 25 -8.92 -3.49 11.47
N GLN A 26 -7.72 -3.26 10.93
CA GLN A 26 -7.31 -3.76 9.62
C GLN A 26 -6.50 -5.03 9.83
N THR A 27 -7.02 -6.20 9.45
CA THR A 27 -6.32 -7.48 9.68
C THR A 27 -5.16 -7.70 8.71
N TRP A 28 -4.11 -6.90 8.86
CA TRP A 28 -2.86 -7.09 8.13
C TRP A 28 -2.17 -8.36 8.62
N LYS A 29 -1.60 -9.11 7.68
CA LYS A 29 -0.79 -10.29 7.96
C LYS A 29 0.64 -9.99 7.55
N PHE A 30 1.56 -10.13 8.50
CA PHE A 30 3.00 -10.00 8.28
C PHE A 30 3.62 -11.38 8.06
N PHE A 31 4.49 -11.47 7.06
CA PHE A 31 5.25 -12.66 6.71
C PHE A 31 6.74 -12.31 6.80
N ASP A 32 7.47 -13.08 7.61
CA ASP A 32 8.90 -12.87 7.90
C ASP A 32 9.70 -14.05 7.33
N GLU A 33 9.95 -14.01 6.03
CA GLU A 33 10.74 -15.02 5.35
C GLU A 33 12.19 -14.54 5.15
N PRO A 34 13.19 -15.44 5.17
CA PRO A 34 14.59 -15.07 4.96
C PRO A 34 14.79 -14.27 3.66
N GLY A 35 15.07 -12.97 3.79
CA GLY A 35 15.28 -12.06 2.67
C GLY A 35 14.02 -11.71 1.87
N ASN A 36 12.83 -11.97 2.41
CA ASN A 36 11.53 -11.65 1.80
C ASN A 36 10.43 -11.37 2.86
N ALA A 37 10.56 -10.26 3.59
CA ALA A 37 9.51 -9.78 4.48
C ALA A 37 8.43 -9.07 3.64
N PHE A 38 7.17 -9.40 3.87
CA PHE A 38 6.05 -8.76 3.19
C PHE A 38 4.80 -8.71 4.07
N ALA A 39 3.85 -7.86 3.69
CA ALA A 39 2.58 -7.73 4.40
C ALA A 39 1.41 -7.78 3.44
N THR A 40 0.30 -8.39 3.87
CA THR A 40 -0.91 -8.47 3.07
C THR A 40 -2.14 -8.01 3.84
N LEU A 41 -3.08 -7.40 3.14
CA LEU A 41 -4.41 -7.03 3.61
C LEU A 41 -5.44 -7.55 2.62
N THR A 42 -6.41 -8.32 3.10
CA THR A 42 -7.56 -8.74 2.30
C THR A 42 -8.83 -8.35 3.03
N GLN A 43 -9.68 -7.55 2.39
CA GLN A 43 -10.89 -7.02 3.01
C GLN A 43 -12.06 -7.03 2.02
N THR A 44 -13.25 -7.34 2.52
CA THR A 44 -14.50 -7.14 1.79
C THR A 44 -15.09 -5.80 2.18
N LEU A 45 -15.26 -4.92 1.20
CA LEU A 45 -15.82 -3.59 1.37
C LEU A 45 -17.25 -3.61 0.87
N ASN A 46 -18.18 -3.21 1.74
CA ASN A 46 -19.56 -2.94 1.35
C ASN A 46 -19.66 -1.46 1.02
N LEU A 47 -19.93 -1.12 -0.25
CA LEU A 47 -19.97 0.25 -0.75
C LEU A 47 -21.43 0.69 -0.82
N TRP A 48 -21.86 1.49 0.16
CA TRP A 48 -23.28 1.76 0.40
C TRP A 48 -23.90 2.64 -0.70
N ARG A 49 -23.10 3.52 -1.31
CA ARG A 49 -23.56 4.41 -2.39
C ARG A 49 -23.92 3.63 -3.65
N THR A 50 -23.07 2.69 -4.04
CA THR A 50 -23.24 1.88 -5.25
C THR A 50 -23.98 0.56 -4.97
N GLN A 51 -24.26 0.24 -3.69
CA GLN A 51 -24.79 -1.05 -3.24
C GLN A 51 -23.94 -2.24 -3.73
N THR A 52 -22.65 -2.01 -3.99
CA THR A 52 -21.72 -3.03 -4.46
C THR A 52 -20.90 -3.61 -3.31
N LYS A 53 -20.46 -4.86 -3.50
CA LYS A 53 -19.48 -5.49 -2.64
C LYS A 53 -18.24 -5.77 -3.45
N VAL A 54 -17.10 -5.33 -2.95
CA VAL A 54 -15.80 -5.56 -3.59
C VAL A 54 -14.83 -6.18 -2.60
N LYS A 55 -13.98 -7.09 -3.08
CA LYS A 55 -12.87 -7.62 -2.30
C LYS A 55 -11.62 -6.85 -2.70
N ARG A 56 -11.00 -6.16 -1.76
CA ARG A 56 -9.68 -5.54 -1.92
C ARG A 56 -8.60 -6.52 -1.44
N CYS A 57 -7.58 -6.69 -2.26
CA CYS A 57 -6.33 -7.36 -1.90
C CYS A 57 -5.20 -6.35 -2.05
N THR A 58 -4.44 -6.10 -0.99
CA THR A 58 -3.28 -5.20 -0.99
C THR A 58 -2.09 -5.92 -0.39
N GLU A 59 -0.91 -5.71 -0.96
CA GLU A 59 0.34 -6.26 -0.47
C GLU A 59 1.44 -5.21 -0.52
N ILE A 60 2.38 -5.29 0.43
CA ILE A 60 3.57 -4.45 0.47
C ILE A 60 4.78 -5.38 0.39
N HIS A 61 5.57 -5.24 -0.66
CA HIS A 61 6.77 -6.03 -0.93
C HIS A 61 7.98 -5.11 -1.09
N TYR A 62 9.18 -5.63 -0.89
CA TYR A 62 10.42 -4.91 -1.20
C TYR A 62 10.93 -5.27 -2.59
N ASP A 63 11.16 -4.27 -3.42
CA ASP A 63 11.86 -4.45 -4.69
C ASP A 63 13.37 -4.28 -4.48
N LYS A 64 14.12 -5.37 -4.68
CA LYS A 64 15.57 -5.40 -4.47
C LYS A 64 16.35 -4.62 -5.53
N GLU A 65 15.81 -4.51 -6.74
CA GLU A 65 16.47 -3.79 -7.84
C GLU A 65 16.33 -2.28 -7.64
N LEU A 66 15.14 -1.84 -7.22
CA LEU A 66 14.86 -0.43 -6.95
C LEU A 66 15.23 0.00 -5.51
N GLN A 67 15.51 -0.95 -4.62
CA GLN A 67 15.79 -0.74 -3.20
C GLN A 67 14.70 0.07 -2.48
N LEU A 68 13.43 -0.30 -2.70
CA LEU A 68 12.28 0.43 -2.15
C LEU A 68 11.06 -0.48 -1.96
N PRO A 69 10.12 -0.11 -1.08
CA PRO A 69 8.84 -0.79 -0.99
C PRO A 69 7.97 -0.51 -2.21
N LEU A 70 7.21 -1.51 -2.63
CA LEU A 70 6.17 -1.45 -3.66
C LEU A 70 4.83 -1.90 -3.08
N ILE A 71 3.76 -1.18 -3.44
CA ILE A 71 2.39 -1.58 -3.12
C ILE A 71 1.81 -2.28 -4.33
N TRP A 72 1.33 -3.48 -4.08
CA TRP A 72 0.63 -4.32 -5.02
C TRP A 72 -0.83 -4.36 -4.63
N PHE A 73 -1.75 -4.24 -5.58
CA PHE A 73 -3.16 -4.27 -5.27
C PHE A 73 -4.01 -4.86 -6.40
N ASN A 74 -5.16 -5.40 -5.99
CA ASN A 74 -6.24 -5.81 -6.87
C ASN A 74 -7.57 -5.58 -6.16
N PHE A 75 -8.62 -5.36 -6.97
CA PHE A 75 -9.99 -5.42 -6.52
C PHE A 75 -10.70 -6.52 -7.29
N TYR A 76 -11.63 -7.20 -6.63
CA TYR A 76 -12.44 -8.24 -7.23
C TYR A 76 -13.92 -7.95 -6.98
N SER A 77 -14.75 -8.27 -7.97
CA SER A 77 -16.20 -8.34 -7.78
C SER A 77 -16.56 -9.47 -6.79
N ILE A 78 -17.82 -9.50 -6.36
CA ILE A 78 -18.32 -10.59 -5.51
C ILE A 78 -18.20 -11.98 -6.16
N ASP A 79 -18.25 -12.03 -7.49
CA ASP A 79 -18.11 -13.26 -8.29
C ASP A 79 -16.64 -13.67 -8.49
N GLY A 80 -15.69 -12.91 -7.93
CA GLY A 80 -14.25 -13.18 -8.03
C GLY A 80 -13.60 -12.67 -9.32
N LYS A 81 -14.30 -11.88 -10.15
CA LYS A 81 -13.70 -11.23 -11.32
C LYS A 81 -12.76 -10.12 -10.85
N ARG A 82 -11.49 -10.14 -11.28
CA ARG A 82 -10.55 -9.03 -11.12
C ARG A 82 -11.05 -7.80 -11.88
N LEU A 83 -11.15 -6.67 -11.19
CA LEU A 83 -11.61 -5.40 -11.75
C LEU A 83 -10.45 -4.67 -12.45
N SER A 84 -10.74 -4.03 -13.57
CA SER A 84 -9.84 -3.08 -14.23
C SER A 84 -9.76 -1.76 -13.45
N ILE A 85 -8.78 -0.88 -13.77
CA ILE A 85 -8.69 0.46 -13.17
C ILE A 85 -9.96 1.29 -13.45
N ASP A 86 -10.53 1.15 -14.65
CA ASP A 86 -11.79 1.82 -15.00
C ASP A 86 -12.95 1.28 -14.16
N GLU A 87 -13.08 -0.04 -14.02
CA GLU A 87 -14.12 -0.64 -13.18
C GLU A 87 -13.96 -0.24 -11.70
N ILE A 88 -12.73 -0.21 -11.17
CA ILE A 88 -12.44 0.25 -9.81
C ILE A 88 -12.93 1.69 -9.61
N SER A 89 -12.69 2.56 -10.61
CA SER A 89 -13.09 3.97 -10.55
C SER A 89 -14.62 4.18 -10.48
N GLU A 90 -15.41 3.18 -10.86
CA GLU A 90 -16.88 3.21 -10.81
C GLU A 90 -17.45 2.64 -9.50
N THR A 91 -16.62 2.04 -8.64
CA THR A 91 -17.12 1.39 -7.41
C THR A 91 -17.40 2.35 -6.26
N ASP A 92 -16.88 3.57 -6.29
CA ASP A 92 -16.72 4.52 -5.17
C ASP A 92 -15.71 4.09 -4.08
N VAL A 93 -14.90 3.06 -4.31
CA VAL A 93 -13.86 2.65 -3.34
C VAL A 93 -12.70 3.65 -3.24
N ILE A 94 -12.46 4.38 -4.33
CA ILE A 94 -11.50 5.48 -4.41
C ILE A 94 -12.31 6.78 -4.49
N PRO A 95 -12.03 7.79 -3.65
CA PRO A 95 -12.74 9.07 -3.72
C PRO A 95 -12.64 9.71 -5.11
N SER A 96 -13.74 10.23 -5.64
CA SER A 96 -13.79 10.80 -6.99
C SER A 96 -12.69 11.85 -7.31
N PRO A 97 -12.28 12.73 -6.37
CA PRO A 97 -11.17 13.66 -6.62
C PRO A 97 -9.81 13.01 -6.86
N ILE A 98 -9.62 11.76 -6.41
CA ILE A 98 -8.36 11.01 -6.53
C ILE A 98 -8.31 10.22 -7.85
N ILE A 99 -9.47 9.92 -8.46
CA ILE A 99 -9.55 9.12 -9.69
C ILE A 99 -8.68 9.69 -10.83
N PRO A 100 -8.68 11.00 -11.13
CA PRO A 100 -7.81 11.54 -12.18
C PRO A 100 -6.33 11.25 -11.92
N HIS A 101 -5.90 11.35 -10.66
CA HIS A 101 -4.52 11.06 -10.25
C HIS A 101 -4.17 9.57 -10.26
N LEU A 102 -5.16 8.68 -10.19
CA LEU A 102 -4.97 7.25 -10.41
C LEU A 102 -4.83 6.92 -11.90
N LYS A 103 -5.64 7.57 -12.76
CA LYS A 103 -5.64 7.34 -14.21
C LYS A 103 -4.43 7.97 -14.90
N GLU A 104 -4.01 9.15 -14.42
CA GLU A 104 -2.89 9.93 -14.96
C GLU A 104 -1.96 10.41 -13.84
N PRO A 105 -1.18 9.49 -13.23
CA PRO A 105 -0.29 9.84 -12.13
C PRO A 105 0.95 10.63 -12.59
N VAL A 106 1.36 11.62 -11.80
CA VAL A 106 2.52 12.48 -12.10
C VAL A 106 3.82 11.98 -11.46
N ASN A 107 3.73 11.37 -10.27
CA ASN A 107 4.89 11.01 -9.44
C ASN A 107 5.15 9.50 -9.38
N PHE A 108 4.28 8.70 -9.97
CA PHE A 108 4.35 7.24 -10.01
C PHE A 108 3.71 6.74 -11.30
N GLU A 109 3.95 5.49 -11.64
CA GLU A 109 3.22 4.75 -12.66
C GLU A 109 2.47 3.60 -12.01
N ILE A 110 1.38 3.17 -12.65
CA ILE A 110 0.69 1.94 -12.29
C ILE A 110 0.97 0.93 -13.39
N ILE A 111 1.73 -0.11 -13.06
CA ILE A 111 2.03 -1.20 -13.99
C ILE A 111 1.27 -2.45 -13.59
N SER A 112 1.03 -3.34 -14.55
CA SER A 112 0.60 -4.71 -14.25
C SER A 112 1.84 -5.61 -14.22
N LYS A 113 2.04 -6.31 -13.11
CA LYS A 113 3.16 -7.23 -12.92
C LYS A 113 2.65 -8.46 -12.16
N ASP A 114 3.27 -9.61 -12.40
CA ASP A 114 2.91 -10.82 -11.66
C ASP A 114 3.51 -10.77 -10.26
N ASN A 115 2.66 -11.07 -9.29
CA ASN A 115 3.05 -11.12 -7.89
C ASN A 115 3.98 -12.32 -7.68
N PRO A 116 5.19 -12.11 -7.14
CA PRO A 116 6.19 -13.17 -7.02
C PRO A 116 5.76 -14.32 -6.09
N GLN A 117 4.75 -14.12 -5.22
CA GLN A 117 4.28 -15.12 -4.28
C GLN A 117 3.06 -15.93 -4.75
N LYS A 118 2.24 -15.36 -5.64
CA LYS A 118 0.91 -15.91 -5.97
C LYS A 118 0.76 -16.33 -7.43
N ASP A 119 1.71 -15.98 -8.30
CA ASP A 119 1.58 -16.17 -9.74
C ASP A 119 0.26 -15.57 -10.29
N GLU A 120 -0.13 -14.44 -9.70
CA GLU A 120 -1.33 -13.67 -10.06
C GLU A 120 -0.89 -12.28 -10.51
N THR A 121 -1.50 -11.75 -11.56
CA THR A 121 -1.25 -10.39 -12.01
C THR A 121 -1.88 -9.36 -11.07
N TYR A 122 -1.06 -8.47 -10.54
CA TYR A 122 -1.45 -7.37 -9.66
C TYR A 122 -1.18 -6.03 -10.36
N PHE A 123 -1.92 -4.99 -9.96
CA PHE A 123 -1.47 -3.63 -10.20
C PHE A 123 -0.38 -3.28 -9.20
N CYS A 124 0.63 -2.53 -9.61
CA CYS A 124 1.75 -2.14 -8.76
C CYS A 124 2.05 -0.65 -8.94
N PHE A 125 2.15 0.08 -7.83
CA PHE A 125 2.62 1.47 -7.85
C PHE A 125 4.15 1.50 -7.91
N VAL A 126 4.70 2.08 -8.98
CA VAL A 126 6.14 2.29 -9.13
C VAL A 126 6.43 3.79 -9.09
N PRO A 127 7.16 4.30 -8.09
CA PRO A 127 7.46 5.72 -8.02
C PRO A 127 8.38 6.16 -9.18
N LEU A 128 7.98 7.22 -9.89
CA LEU A 128 8.81 7.89 -10.91
C LEU A 128 9.76 8.89 -10.27
N LYS A 129 9.27 9.61 -9.26
CA LYS A 129 10.00 10.62 -8.51
C LYS A 129 9.69 10.44 -7.04
N THR A 130 10.60 9.88 -6.27
CA THR A 130 10.54 10.04 -4.80
C THR A 130 10.96 11.47 -4.48
N CYS A 131 10.12 12.21 -3.75
CA CYS A 131 10.23 13.63 -3.48
C CYS A 131 11.67 14.17 -3.37
N GLU A 132 12.01 15.13 -4.23
CA GLU A 132 13.28 15.86 -4.23
C GLU A 132 13.51 16.66 -2.91
N ASN A 133 12.45 16.89 -2.12
CA ASN A 133 12.49 17.68 -0.89
C ASN A 133 12.75 16.87 0.40
N GLN A 134 13.35 15.69 0.30
CA GLN A 134 13.64 14.82 1.46
C GLN A 134 15.14 14.58 1.69
N GLU A 135 16.02 15.42 1.13
CA GLU A 135 17.45 15.39 1.50
C GLU A 135 17.62 15.46 3.03
N GLY A 136 18.27 14.45 3.60
CA GLY A 136 18.54 14.35 5.04
C GLY A 136 17.42 13.75 5.91
N LYS A 137 16.28 13.34 5.35
CA LYS A 137 15.21 12.66 6.12
C LYS A 137 15.25 11.15 5.89
N GLU A 138 15.11 10.38 6.97
CA GLU A 138 15.01 8.92 6.90
C GLU A 138 13.71 8.49 6.18
N PHE A 139 13.80 7.44 5.36
CA PHE A 139 12.63 6.86 4.72
C PHE A 139 11.64 6.38 5.78
N SER A 140 10.37 6.76 5.64
CA SER A 140 9.29 6.37 6.55
C SER A 140 8.21 5.62 5.77
N LEU A 141 8.11 4.32 6.02
CA LEU A 141 7.15 3.43 5.39
C LEU A 141 5.70 3.85 5.69
N VAL A 142 5.45 4.42 6.88
CA VAL A 142 4.11 4.92 7.23
C VAL A 142 3.73 6.14 6.38
N ASN A 143 4.66 7.09 6.17
CA ASN A 143 4.41 8.27 5.33
C ASN A 143 4.24 7.86 3.87
N TRP A 144 5.04 6.89 3.42
CA TRP A 144 4.92 6.30 2.10
C TRP A 144 3.56 5.62 1.92
N LEU A 145 3.14 4.77 2.87
CA LEU A 145 1.84 4.12 2.81
C LEU A 145 0.70 5.13 2.90
N TYR A 146 0.80 6.16 3.74
CA TYR A 146 -0.17 7.25 3.83
C TYR A 146 -0.41 7.92 2.47
N PHE A 147 0.66 8.22 1.72
CA PHE A 147 0.55 8.77 0.38
C PHE A 147 -0.17 7.82 -0.58
N PHE A 148 0.16 6.52 -0.57
CA PHE A 148 -0.43 5.56 -1.51
C PHE A 148 -1.84 5.07 -1.11
N ALA A 149 -2.16 5.08 0.17
CA ALA A 149 -3.38 4.55 0.74
C ALA A 149 -4.64 5.18 0.16
N GLN A 150 -4.59 6.48 -0.18
CA GLN A 150 -5.69 7.19 -0.83
C GLN A 150 -6.09 6.60 -2.19
N PHE A 151 -5.13 6.02 -2.93
CA PHE A 151 -5.36 5.43 -4.25
C PHE A 151 -5.90 4.00 -4.20
N ILE A 152 -5.93 3.39 -3.01
CA ILE A 152 -6.43 2.03 -2.80
C ILE A 152 -7.50 1.97 -1.70
N GLY A 153 -7.97 3.13 -1.24
CA GLY A 153 -9.02 3.29 -0.24
C GLY A 153 -8.67 2.77 1.15
N ILE A 154 -7.38 2.67 1.49
CA ILE A 154 -6.95 2.28 2.84
C ILE A 154 -7.05 3.52 3.72
N ASN A 155 -7.68 3.41 4.89
CA ASN A 155 -7.74 4.52 5.82
C ASN A 155 -6.45 4.51 6.66
N ILE A 156 -5.69 5.59 6.57
CA ILE A 156 -4.57 5.90 7.46
C ILE A 156 -4.84 7.31 7.95
N ASP A 157 -5.11 7.43 9.25
CA ASP A 157 -5.28 8.73 9.87
C ASP A 157 -3.93 9.29 10.33
N VAL A 158 -3.93 10.60 10.61
CA VAL A 158 -2.73 11.33 11.04
C VAL A 158 -2.23 10.83 12.40
N GLU A 159 -3.14 10.38 13.27
CA GLU A 159 -2.79 9.82 14.58
C GLU A 159 -1.91 8.57 14.42
N MET A 160 -2.24 7.69 13.48
CA MET A 160 -1.42 6.52 13.14
C MET A 160 -0.01 6.90 12.68
N VAL A 161 0.11 7.98 11.88
CA VAL A 161 1.41 8.47 11.42
C VAL A 161 2.22 8.96 12.62
N THR A 162 1.60 9.70 13.53
CA THR A 162 2.25 10.19 14.75
C THR A 162 2.69 9.03 15.65
N GLU A 163 1.83 8.05 15.93
CA GLU A 163 2.17 6.89 16.77
C GLU A 163 3.33 6.08 16.17
N PHE A 164 3.33 5.88 14.85
CA PHE A 164 4.43 5.18 14.19
C PHE A 164 5.74 5.95 14.30
N VAL A 165 5.72 7.28 14.09
CA VAL A 165 6.90 8.14 14.21
C VAL A 165 7.42 8.16 15.65
N GLU A 166 6.56 8.22 16.66
CA GLU A 166 6.96 8.15 18.08
C GLU A 166 7.59 6.79 18.40
N SER A 167 6.97 5.69 17.96
CA SER A 167 7.51 4.33 18.17
C SER A 167 8.88 4.14 17.50
N TRP A 168 9.16 4.85 16.41
CA TRP A 168 10.46 4.84 15.74
C TRP A 168 11.55 5.37 16.65
N TYR A 169 11.32 6.53 17.28
CA TYR A 169 12.29 7.15 18.17
C TYR A 169 12.50 6.40 19.49
N GLU A 170 11.53 5.60 19.94
CA GLU A 170 11.69 4.75 21.13
C GLU A 170 12.44 3.43 20.86
N GLY A 171 12.65 3.07 19.58
CA GLY A 171 13.27 1.81 19.17
C GLY A 171 14.74 1.87 18.76
N ILE A 172 15.36 3.07 18.83
CA ILE A 172 16.77 3.35 18.58
C ILE A 172 17.42 3.68 19.93
#